data_AF-A0A136M5P4-F1
#
_entry.id   AF-A0A136M5P4-F1
#
_cell.length_a   1.000
_cell.length_b   1.000
_cell.length_c   1.000
_cell.angle_alpha   90.00
_cell.angle_beta   90.00
_cell.angle_gamma   90.00
#
_symmetry.space_group_name_H-M   'P 1'
#
loop_
_entity.id
_entity.type
_entity.pdbx_description
1 polymer ?
#
loop_
_entity_poly.entity_id
_entity_poly.type
_entity_poly.pdbx_seq_one_letter_code
_entity_poly.pdbx_strand_id
1 'polypeptide(L)'
;MVQTVGKKILREDGQDYTRFSEHLGKYPVVLIAPQDIELIWDGAEPRRKFVDAILSQTDRLYLEHLITYTHQLKQRNSLLKNFSDSGQVDMNLLESYNVRLIESGEYIFQARHKFSMQFATRVAQHYANLAQAVEEQAGIHYKSDLAESSFSQLLKNSVQRDVALQRTSVGVHRDDFVFTLNGFEIRRVGSQGQQKSFLVALKLAEFEEISTCLNLKPILLLDDIFDKLDDYRIHRLITLVAAGSFGQLFYYRCAPR
;
A
#
# COMPACT_ATOMS: atom_id res chain seq x y z
N MET A 1 15.17 -15.70 -10.39
CA MET A 1 16.20 -15.00 -9.60
C MET A 1 17.41 -15.91 -9.48
N VAL A 2 18.62 -15.40 -9.71
CA VAL A 2 19.86 -16.15 -9.47
C VAL A 2 20.56 -15.50 -8.28
N GLN A 3 20.75 -16.26 -7.20
CA GLN A 3 21.43 -15.77 -6.01
C GLN A 3 22.90 -16.17 -6.10
N THR A 4 23.76 -15.22 -6.48
CA THR A 4 25.22 -15.38 -6.39
C THR A 4 25.66 -14.50 -5.23
N VAL A 5 26.25 -15.11 -4.20
CA VAL A 5 26.79 -14.54 -2.94
C VAL A 5 26.61 -13.01 -2.78
N GLY A 6 25.65 -12.62 -1.93
CA GLY A 6 25.52 -11.26 -1.39
C GLY A 6 24.77 -10.23 -2.24
N LYS A 7 24.62 -10.41 -3.56
CA LYS A 7 23.91 -9.46 -4.44
C LYS A 7 22.76 -10.13 -5.18
N LYS A 8 21.53 -9.68 -4.96
CA LYS A 8 20.37 -10.12 -5.75
C LYS A 8 20.49 -9.53 -7.16
N ILE A 9 20.70 -10.38 -8.16
CA ILE A 9 20.73 -10.00 -9.58
C ILE A 9 19.39 -10.37 -10.19
N LEU A 10 18.73 -9.40 -10.81
CA LEU A 10 17.50 -9.58 -11.56
C LEU A 10 17.84 -9.61 -13.05
N ARG A 11 17.27 -10.56 -13.80
CA ARG A 11 17.51 -10.73 -15.23
C ARG A 11 16.20 -10.81 -15.99
N GLU A 12 16.17 -10.21 -17.18
CA GLU A 12 15.12 -10.36 -18.18
C GLU A 12 15.78 -10.62 -19.53
N ASP A 13 15.34 -11.67 -20.24
CA ASP A 13 15.87 -12.06 -21.55
C ASP A 13 17.42 -12.11 -21.64
N GLY A 14 18.05 -12.51 -20.54
CA GLY A 14 19.52 -12.62 -20.44
C GLY A 14 20.25 -11.31 -20.11
N GLN A 15 19.54 -10.18 -19.97
CA GLN A 15 20.12 -8.90 -19.56
C GLN A 15 19.92 -8.66 -18.06
N ASP A 16 20.96 -8.18 -17.39
CA ASP A 16 20.92 -7.79 -15.98
C ASP A 16 20.24 -6.42 -15.85
N TYR A 17 19.22 -6.33 -15.00
CA TYR A 17 18.64 -5.04 -14.63
C TYR A 17 19.66 -4.19 -13.87
N THR A 18 19.72 -2.89 -14.19
CA THR A 18 20.59 -1.96 -13.45
C THR A 18 19.96 -1.56 -12.12
N ARG A 19 18.61 -1.52 -12.07
CA ARG A 19 17.82 -1.19 -10.87
C ARG A 19 16.61 -2.10 -10.77
N PHE A 20 16.30 -2.56 -9.56
CA PHE A 20 15.10 -3.39 -9.31
C PHE A 20 13.79 -2.69 -9.73
N SER A 21 13.75 -1.36 -9.63
CA SER A 21 12.61 -0.54 -10.05
C SER A 21 12.24 -0.70 -11.53
N GLU A 22 13.18 -1.08 -12.40
CA GLU A 22 12.94 -1.28 -13.84
C GLU A 22 12.10 -2.51 -14.15
N HIS A 23 11.96 -3.42 -13.18
CA HIS A 23 11.15 -4.62 -13.32
C HIS A 23 9.70 -4.45 -12.84
N LEU A 24 9.44 -3.43 -12.00
CA LEU A 24 8.10 -3.21 -11.43
C LEU A 24 7.08 -2.93 -12.55
N GLY A 25 5.95 -3.63 -12.51
CA GLY A 25 4.86 -3.50 -13.48
C GLY A 25 4.97 -4.39 -14.72
N LYS A 26 6.10 -5.07 -14.99
CA LYS A 26 6.23 -5.94 -16.19
C LYS A 26 5.52 -7.28 -16.08
N TYR A 27 5.58 -7.89 -14.89
CA TYR A 27 4.91 -9.14 -14.58
C TYR A 27 4.07 -8.95 -13.32
N PRO A 28 2.90 -8.29 -13.44
CA PRO A 28 2.06 -8.02 -12.29
C PRO A 28 1.52 -9.32 -11.70
N VAL A 29 1.65 -9.45 -10.38
CA VAL A 29 1.16 -10.61 -9.62
C VAL A 29 0.35 -10.09 -8.43
N VAL A 30 -0.86 -10.61 -8.28
CA VAL A 30 -1.71 -10.38 -7.11
C VAL A 30 -1.75 -11.66 -6.29
N LEU A 31 -1.27 -11.59 -5.05
CA LEU A 31 -1.28 -12.69 -4.10
C LEU A 31 -2.34 -12.44 -3.04
N ILE A 32 -3.18 -13.45 -2.83
CA ILE A 32 -4.10 -13.53 -1.69
C ILE A 32 -3.60 -14.64 -0.77
N ALA A 33 -3.09 -14.25 0.39
CA ALA A 33 -2.47 -15.15 1.35
C ALA A 33 -3.08 -15.01 2.76
N PRO A 34 -2.89 -16.00 3.65
CA PRO A 34 -3.49 -15.99 4.98
C PRO A 34 -3.00 -14.84 5.87
N GLN A 35 -1.81 -14.33 5.60
CA GLN A 35 -1.13 -13.23 6.30
C GLN A 35 -1.70 -11.85 5.94
N ASP A 36 -2.40 -11.73 4.81
CA ASP A 36 -2.98 -10.45 4.39
C ASP A 36 -4.04 -9.90 5.36
N ILE A 37 -4.49 -10.72 6.33
CA ILE A 37 -5.34 -10.27 7.44
C ILE A 37 -4.70 -9.13 8.25
N GLU A 38 -3.37 -9.01 8.24
CA GLU A 38 -2.62 -7.88 8.81
C GLU A 38 -3.07 -6.53 8.20
N LEU A 39 -3.52 -6.48 6.95
CA LEU A 39 -4.08 -5.26 6.35
C LEU A 39 -5.28 -4.72 7.14
N ILE A 40 -6.07 -5.61 7.74
CA ILE A 40 -7.24 -5.27 8.55
C ILE A 40 -6.85 -4.99 10.00
N TRP A 41 -6.00 -5.84 10.60
CA TRP A 41 -5.75 -5.85 12.05
C TRP A 41 -4.62 -4.92 12.50
N ASP A 42 -3.56 -4.81 11.72
CA ASP A 42 -2.38 -4.06 12.13
C ASP A 42 -2.56 -2.55 11.99
N GLY A 43 -1.49 -1.81 12.29
CA GLY A 43 -1.44 -0.38 12.15
C GLY A 43 -1.44 0.11 10.70
N ALA A 44 -1.12 1.37 10.52
CA ALA A 44 -1.14 2.02 9.21
C ALA A 44 -0.05 1.54 8.24
N GLU A 45 1.02 0.90 8.73
CA GLU A 45 2.17 0.52 7.91
C GLU A 45 1.85 -0.54 6.84
N PRO A 46 1.23 -1.70 7.16
CA PRO A 46 0.84 -2.67 6.13
C PRO A 46 -0.08 -2.06 5.06
N ARG A 47 -1.02 -1.20 5.47
CA ARG A 47 -1.94 -0.52 4.55
C ARG A 47 -1.24 0.48 3.63
N ARG A 48 -0.30 1.27 4.16
CA ARG A 48 0.56 2.13 3.33
C ARG A 48 1.39 1.31 2.36
N LYS A 49 2.05 0.23 2.82
CA LYS A 49 2.84 -0.65 1.96
C LYS A 49 2.01 -1.27 0.84
N PHE A 50 0.77 -1.67 1.14
CA PHE A 50 -0.17 -2.18 0.16
C PHE A 50 -0.48 -1.14 -0.93
N VAL A 51 -0.86 0.07 -0.54
CA VAL A 51 -1.13 1.15 -1.50
C VAL A 51 0.13 1.56 -2.27
N ASP A 52 1.27 1.66 -1.59
CA ASP A 52 2.56 1.98 -2.21
C ASP A 52 2.97 0.94 -3.24
N ALA A 53 2.70 -0.34 -2.99
CA ALA A 53 3.00 -1.42 -3.92
C ALA A 53 2.13 -1.35 -5.18
N ILE A 54 0.84 -0.99 -5.05
CA ILE A 54 -0.06 -0.82 -6.21
C ILE A 54 0.39 0.38 -7.03
N LEU A 55 0.52 1.55 -6.41
CA LEU A 55 0.91 2.79 -7.08
C LEU A 55 2.31 2.71 -7.71
N SER A 56 3.26 2.04 -7.06
CA SER A 56 4.61 1.87 -7.62
C SER A 56 4.66 0.95 -8.84
N GLN A 57 3.68 0.06 -9.01
CA GLN A 57 3.58 -0.80 -10.19
C GLN A 57 2.90 -0.08 -11.37
N THR A 58 1.99 0.86 -11.09
CA THR A 58 1.17 1.53 -12.11
C THR A 58 1.64 2.94 -12.46
N ASP A 59 2.38 3.61 -11.56
CA ASP A 59 2.92 4.95 -11.74
C ASP A 59 4.43 4.98 -11.42
N ARG A 60 5.23 5.10 -12.48
CA ARG A 60 6.69 5.21 -12.37
C ARG A 60 7.12 6.48 -11.63
N LEU A 61 6.44 7.60 -11.84
CA LEU A 61 6.78 8.87 -11.21
C LEU A 61 6.50 8.79 -9.70
N TYR A 62 5.41 8.12 -9.31
CA TYR A 62 5.15 7.80 -7.90
C TYR A 62 6.29 7.03 -7.25
N LEU A 63 6.79 5.98 -7.92
CA LEU A 63 7.91 5.20 -7.41
C LEU A 63 9.19 6.05 -7.24
N GLU A 64 9.49 6.93 -8.19
CA GLU A 64 10.65 7.83 -8.12
C GLU A 64 10.54 8.81 -6.94
N HIS A 65 9.35 9.38 -6.71
CA HIS A 65 9.07 10.22 -5.54
C HIS A 65 9.10 9.42 -4.23
N LEU A 66 8.58 8.19 -4.19
CA LEU A 66 8.63 7.34 -2.99
C LEU A 66 10.08 7.03 -2.60
N ILE A 67 10.92 6.63 -3.56
CA ILE A 67 12.35 6.37 -3.33
C ILE A 67 13.04 7.64 -2.80
N THR A 68 12.79 8.78 -3.46
CA THR A 68 13.38 10.06 -3.06
C THR A 68 12.93 10.44 -1.65
N TYR A 69 11.63 10.35 -1.36
CA TYR A 69 11.05 10.66 -0.06
C TYR A 69 11.64 9.79 1.06
N THR A 70 11.71 8.46 0.86
CA THR A 70 12.31 7.55 1.85
C THR A 70 13.77 7.87 2.11
N HIS A 71 14.53 8.21 1.07
CA HIS A 71 15.93 8.62 1.21
C HIS A 71 16.07 9.94 1.99
N GLN A 72 15.33 10.98 1.60
CA GLN A 72 15.37 12.29 2.25
C GLN A 72 14.90 12.21 3.70
N LEU A 73 13.87 11.41 3.99
CA LEU A 73 13.38 11.15 5.35
C LEU A 73 14.47 10.54 6.23
N LYS A 74 15.24 9.57 5.69
CA LYS A 74 16.35 8.93 6.41
C LYS A 74 17.46 9.93 6.71
N GLN A 75 17.81 10.79 5.74
CA GLN A 75 18.80 11.83 5.94
C GLN A 75 18.36 12.87 6.97
N ARG A 76 17.11 13.33 6.90
CA ARG A 76 16.52 14.25 7.89
C ARG A 76 16.52 13.64 9.29
N ASN A 77 16.14 12.37 9.44
CA ASN A 77 16.17 11.68 10.74
C ASN A 77 17.59 11.56 11.30
N SER A 78 18.58 11.30 10.45
CA SER A 78 19.99 11.32 10.86
C SER A 78 20.44 12.71 11.34
N LEU A 79 19.99 13.76 10.65
CA LEU A 79 20.29 15.14 11.04
C LEU A 79 19.66 15.51 12.39
N LEU A 80 18.39 15.14 12.60
CA LEU A 80 17.70 15.35 13.88
C LEU A 80 18.40 14.66 15.05
N LYS A 81 18.89 13.44 14.83
CA LYS A 81 19.69 12.73 15.83
C LYS A 81 20.98 13.49 16.16
N ASN A 82 21.70 13.96 15.15
CA ASN A 82 22.93 14.76 15.36
C ASN A 82 22.65 16.07 16.11
N PHE A 83 21.52 16.74 15.86
CA PHE A 83 21.11 17.93 16.61
C PHE A 83 20.81 17.60 18.07
N SER A 84 20.16 16.47 18.33
CA SER A 84 19.93 15.99 19.69
C SER A 84 21.24 15.68 20.42
N ASP A 85 22.21 15.08 19.75
CA ASP A 85 23.51 14.70 20.36
C ASP A 85 24.42 15.92 20.58
N SER A 86 24.37 16.92 19.70
CA SER A 86 25.19 18.14 19.78
C SER A 86 24.57 19.27 20.61
N GLY A 87 23.27 19.22 20.86
CA GLY A 87 22.52 20.29 21.54
C GLY A 87 22.35 21.57 20.72
N GLN A 88 22.75 21.56 19.44
CA GLN A 88 22.63 22.70 18.52
C GLN A 88 21.75 22.33 17.33
N VAL A 89 20.83 23.23 16.98
CA VAL A 89 19.93 23.05 15.83
C VAL A 89 20.30 24.06 14.75
N ASP A 90 20.84 23.57 13.63
CA ASP A 90 21.07 24.38 12.44
C ASP A 90 19.81 24.38 11.56
N MET A 91 19.03 25.46 11.65
CA MET A 91 17.78 25.61 10.91
C MET A 91 18.00 25.73 9.40
N ASN A 92 19.08 26.38 8.95
CA ASN A 92 19.38 26.55 7.53
C ASN A 92 19.69 25.19 6.90
N LEU A 93 20.49 24.38 7.59
CA LEU A 93 20.77 23.02 7.17
C LEU A 93 19.48 22.19 7.14
N LEU A 94 18.65 22.25 8.18
CA LEU A 94 17.38 21.51 8.23
C LEU A 94 16.44 21.90 7.08
N GLU A 95 16.31 23.19 6.78
CA GLU A 95 15.48 23.68 5.67
C GLU A 95 15.97 23.17 4.31
N SER A 96 17.28 23.08 4.09
CA SER A 96 17.83 22.54 2.84
C SER A 96 17.41 21.08 2.57
N TYR A 97 17.30 20.24 3.61
CA TYR A 97 16.79 18.86 3.51
C TYR A 97 15.27 18.81 3.31
N ASN A 98 14.54 19.81 3.81
CA ASN A 98 13.09 19.85 3.68
C ASN A 98 12.65 20.07 2.23
N VAL A 99 13.42 20.74 1.37
CA VAL A 99 13.00 21.09 -0.01
C VAL A 99 12.59 19.85 -0.82
N ARG A 100 13.49 18.87 -0.96
CA ARG A 100 13.20 17.64 -1.73
C ARG A 100 12.21 16.72 -1.02
N LEU A 101 12.19 16.76 0.31
CA LEU A 101 11.24 16.00 1.12
C LEU A 101 9.82 16.52 0.88
N ILE A 102 9.64 17.84 0.85
CA ILE A 102 8.35 18.52 0.61
C ILE A 102 7.84 18.17 -0.79
N GLU A 103 8.65 18.42 -1.82
CA GLU A 103 8.29 18.15 -3.21
C GLU A 103 7.81 16.71 -3.41
N SER A 104 8.58 15.73 -2.92
CA SER A 104 8.20 14.32 -3.05
C SER A 104 7.01 13.93 -2.17
N GLY A 105 6.90 14.51 -0.97
CA GLY A 105 5.79 14.24 -0.05
C GLY A 105 4.45 14.77 -0.57
N GLU A 106 4.45 15.95 -1.20
CA GLU A 106 3.25 16.55 -1.79
C GLU A 106 2.76 15.73 -3.00
N TYR A 107 3.67 15.28 -3.87
CA TYR A 107 3.31 14.38 -4.98
C TYR A 107 2.68 13.07 -4.46
N ILE A 108 3.32 12.41 -3.50
CA ILE A 108 2.82 11.15 -2.91
C ILE A 108 1.43 11.35 -2.30
N PHE A 109 1.23 12.45 -1.55
CA PHE A 109 -0.06 12.78 -0.96
C PHE A 109 -1.17 12.91 -2.01
N GLN A 110 -0.91 13.69 -3.08
CA GLN A 110 -1.89 13.89 -4.15
C GLN A 110 -2.23 12.58 -4.87
N ALA A 111 -1.22 11.77 -5.19
CA ALA A 111 -1.41 10.47 -5.83
C ALA A 111 -2.22 9.53 -4.94
N ARG A 112 -1.90 9.42 -3.66
CA ARG A 112 -2.62 8.59 -2.68
C ARG A 112 -4.05 9.07 -2.46
N HIS A 113 -4.28 10.38 -2.38
CA HIS A 113 -5.61 10.95 -2.23
C HIS A 113 -6.49 10.59 -3.43
N LYS A 114 -6.00 10.84 -4.66
CA LYS A 114 -6.70 10.47 -5.90
C LYS A 114 -6.99 8.96 -5.96
N PHE A 115 -5.98 8.15 -5.66
CA PHE A 115 -6.09 6.69 -5.63
C PHE A 115 -7.16 6.23 -4.64
N SER A 116 -7.16 6.75 -3.40
CA SER A 116 -8.09 6.31 -2.37
C SER A 116 -9.55 6.50 -2.75
N MET A 117 -9.88 7.57 -3.48
CA MET A 117 -11.25 7.83 -3.94
C MET A 117 -11.72 6.81 -4.96
N GLN A 118 -10.88 6.51 -5.96
CA GLN A 118 -11.18 5.54 -7.01
C GLN A 118 -11.19 4.11 -6.47
N PHE A 119 -10.20 3.79 -5.65
CA PHE A 119 -10.03 2.46 -5.06
C PHE A 119 -11.15 2.12 -4.08
N ALA A 120 -11.64 3.08 -3.28
CA ALA A 120 -12.79 2.88 -2.40
C ALA A 120 -14.03 2.42 -3.17
N THR A 121 -14.30 3.00 -4.35
CA THR A 121 -15.45 2.59 -5.18
C THR A 121 -15.34 1.15 -5.66
N ARG A 122 -14.16 0.72 -6.13
CA ARG A 122 -13.95 -0.67 -6.57
C ARG A 122 -14.09 -1.66 -5.41
N VAL A 123 -13.52 -1.33 -4.25
CA VAL A 123 -13.62 -2.17 -3.05
C VAL A 123 -15.07 -2.32 -2.61
N ALA A 124 -15.86 -1.24 -2.63
CA ALA A 124 -17.28 -1.29 -2.31
C ALA A 124 -18.06 -2.21 -3.27
N GLN A 125 -17.77 -2.15 -4.57
CA GLN A 125 -18.40 -3.01 -5.58
C GLN A 125 -18.05 -4.49 -5.37
N HIS A 126 -16.76 -4.81 -5.19
CA HIS A 126 -16.33 -6.19 -4.92
C HIS A 126 -16.89 -6.72 -3.61
N TYR A 127 -16.93 -5.88 -2.57
CA TYR A 127 -17.49 -6.26 -1.28
C TYR A 127 -18.98 -6.61 -1.38
N ALA A 128 -19.79 -5.74 -1.98
CA ALA A 128 -21.23 -5.97 -2.15
C ALA A 128 -21.50 -7.27 -2.93
N ASN A 129 -20.70 -7.55 -3.95
CA ASN A 129 -20.78 -8.78 -4.73
C ASN A 129 -20.45 -10.04 -3.92
N LEU A 130 -19.48 -9.96 -2.99
CA LEU A 130 -19.04 -11.08 -2.17
C LEU A 130 -19.94 -11.32 -0.96
N ALA A 131 -20.37 -10.26 -0.28
CA ALA A 131 -21.08 -10.35 1.00
C ALA A 131 -22.58 -10.63 0.87
N GLN A 132 -23.18 -10.47 -0.32
CA GLN A 132 -24.64 -10.43 -0.54
C GLN A 132 -25.38 -9.39 0.33
N ALA A 133 -24.66 -8.52 1.03
CA ALA A 133 -25.20 -7.52 1.91
C ALA A 133 -25.16 -6.17 1.19
N VAL A 134 -26.16 -5.91 0.35
CA VAL A 134 -26.28 -4.64 -0.39
C VAL A 134 -26.39 -3.44 0.56
N GLU A 135 -26.86 -3.68 1.79
CA GLU A 135 -26.96 -2.67 2.84
C GLU A 135 -25.61 -2.31 3.47
N GLU A 136 -24.60 -3.18 3.35
CA GLU A 136 -23.28 -2.94 3.93
C GLU A 136 -22.41 -2.07 3.02
N GLN A 137 -21.99 -0.91 3.52
CA GLN A 137 -21.18 0.07 2.80
C GLN A 137 -19.71 -0.05 3.19
N ALA A 138 -18.94 -0.76 2.38
CA ALA A 138 -17.49 -0.81 2.49
C ALA A 138 -16.87 0.52 2.01
N GLY A 139 -15.91 1.04 2.78
CA GLY A 139 -15.27 2.33 2.52
C GLY A 139 -13.79 2.37 2.87
N ILE A 140 -13.10 3.35 2.31
CA ILE A 140 -11.69 3.65 2.60
C ILE A 140 -11.55 5.15 2.80
N HIS A 141 -10.93 5.55 3.91
CA HIS A 141 -10.64 6.95 4.20
C HIS A 141 -9.14 7.16 4.33
N TYR A 142 -8.56 7.91 3.40
CA TYR A 142 -7.16 8.32 3.49
C TYR A 142 -7.03 9.47 4.49
N LYS A 143 -6.30 9.21 5.58
CA LYS A 143 -6.00 10.19 6.64
C LYS A 143 -4.56 10.67 6.48
N SER A 144 -4.40 11.98 6.28
CA SER A 144 -3.10 12.64 6.21
C SER A 144 -3.20 14.05 6.76
N ASP A 145 -2.18 14.48 7.53
CA ASP A 145 -2.08 15.86 8.02
C ASP A 145 -1.96 16.87 6.87
N LEU A 146 -1.49 16.40 5.69
CA LEU A 146 -1.34 17.24 4.49
C LEU A 146 -2.69 17.64 3.87
N ALA A 147 -3.80 17.02 4.31
CA ALA A 147 -5.15 17.44 3.90
C ALA A 147 -5.56 18.78 4.53
N GLU A 148 -4.98 19.14 5.68
CA GLU A 148 -5.39 20.31 6.46
C GLU A 148 -4.35 21.45 6.40
N SER A 149 -3.12 21.15 5.98
CA SER A 149 -2.02 22.12 5.99
C SER A 149 -0.95 21.78 4.98
N SER A 150 -0.22 22.81 4.52
CA SER A 150 0.92 22.59 3.63
C SER A 150 2.03 21.83 4.35
N PHE A 151 2.76 21.00 3.61
CA PHE A 151 3.78 20.15 4.21
C PHE A 151 4.94 20.99 4.81
N SER A 152 5.27 22.11 4.18
CA SER A 152 6.23 23.08 4.71
C SER A 152 5.81 23.61 6.10
N GLN A 153 4.54 23.98 6.28
CA GLN A 153 4.06 24.48 7.56
C GLN A 153 4.08 23.40 8.64
N LEU A 154 3.68 22.17 8.30
CA LEU A 154 3.74 21.03 9.22
C LEU A 154 5.17 20.79 9.72
N LEU A 155 6.15 20.77 8.80
CA LEU A 155 7.56 20.56 9.14
C LEU A 155 8.13 21.67 10.01
N LYS A 156 7.75 22.94 9.75
CA LYS A 156 8.15 24.08 10.58
C LYS A 156 7.59 23.98 12.00
N ASN A 157 6.32 23.61 12.12
CA ASN A 157 5.64 23.47 13.42
C ASN A 157 6.13 22.24 14.21
N SER A 158 6.65 21.21 13.53
CA SER A 158 7.10 19.97 14.17
C SER A 158 8.56 19.98 14.64
N VAL A 159 9.38 20.98 14.30
CA VAL A 159 10.84 20.96 14.53
C VAL A 159 11.22 20.59 15.96
N GLN A 160 10.68 21.28 16.96
CA GLN A 160 11.03 21.01 18.37
C GLN A 160 10.68 19.58 18.78
N ARG A 161 9.51 19.09 18.36
CA ARG A 161 9.06 17.73 18.61
C ARG A 161 9.95 16.71 17.89
N ASP A 162 10.32 16.99 16.65
CA ASP A 162 11.12 16.10 15.82
C ASP A 162 12.55 15.94 16.35
N VAL A 163 13.15 17.02 16.85
CA VAL A 163 14.47 16.99 17.51
C VAL A 163 14.40 16.14 18.78
N ALA A 164 13.39 16.37 19.63
CA ALA A 164 13.22 15.59 20.87
C ALA A 164 12.97 14.09 20.60
N LEU A 165 12.22 13.76 19.54
CA LEU A 165 11.95 12.38 19.15
C LEU A 165 13.06 11.76 18.27
N GLN A 166 14.05 12.55 17.85
CA GLN A 166 15.11 12.16 16.90
C GLN A 166 14.57 11.56 15.59
N ARG A 167 13.36 11.96 15.19
CA ARG A 167 12.68 11.48 13.98
C ARG A 167 11.62 12.48 13.53
N THR A 168 11.36 12.48 12.23
CA THR A 168 10.27 13.24 11.62
C THR A 168 8.92 12.70 12.11
N SER A 169 8.07 13.57 12.65
CA SER A 169 6.76 13.20 13.21
C SER A 169 5.57 13.44 12.29
N VAL A 170 5.77 14.17 11.17
CA VAL A 170 4.73 14.58 10.22
C VAL A 170 5.09 14.22 8.78
N GLY A 171 4.08 14.01 7.93
CA GLY A 171 4.24 13.72 6.50
C GLY A 171 3.77 12.33 6.10
N VAL A 172 3.85 12.02 4.80
CA VAL A 172 3.17 10.86 4.20
C VAL A 172 3.59 9.48 4.74
N HIS A 173 4.72 9.37 5.43
CA HIS A 173 5.11 8.13 6.13
C HIS A 173 4.28 7.87 7.41
N ARG A 174 3.46 8.83 7.84
CA ARG A 174 2.60 8.75 9.03
C ARG A 174 1.13 8.55 8.69
N ASP A 175 0.74 8.74 7.43
CA ASP A 175 -0.64 8.61 6.95
C ASP A 175 -1.25 7.22 7.20
N ASP A 176 -2.56 7.12 7.08
CA ASP A 176 -3.28 5.84 7.15
C ASP A 176 -4.39 5.75 6.09
N PHE A 177 -4.70 4.53 5.66
CA PHE A 177 -5.86 4.21 4.85
C PHE A 177 -6.85 3.46 5.74
N VAL A 178 -7.81 4.17 6.33
CA VAL A 178 -8.73 3.57 7.29
C VAL A 178 -9.86 2.84 6.57
N PHE A 179 -9.94 1.54 6.77
CA PHE A 179 -10.99 0.68 6.22
C PHE A 179 -12.24 0.70 7.08
N THR A 180 -13.38 0.98 6.47
CA THR A 180 -14.67 1.12 7.16
C THR A 180 -15.74 0.22 6.57
N LEU A 181 -16.68 -0.17 7.43
CA LEU A 181 -17.93 -0.82 7.07
C LEU A 181 -19.06 -0.07 7.78
N ASN A 182 -20.04 0.43 7.03
CA ASN A 182 -21.12 1.27 7.54
C ASN A 182 -20.61 2.48 8.35
N GLY A 183 -19.49 3.07 7.93
CA GLY A 183 -18.87 4.22 8.59
C GLY A 183 -18.00 3.89 9.82
N PHE A 184 -17.95 2.63 10.26
CA PHE A 184 -17.15 2.21 11.42
C PHE A 184 -15.89 1.46 10.99
N GLU A 185 -14.78 1.61 11.73
CA GLU A 185 -13.53 0.88 11.45
C GLU A 185 -13.77 -0.63 11.47
N ILE A 186 -13.55 -1.31 10.33
CA ILE A 186 -13.87 -2.73 10.17
C ILE A 186 -13.07 -3.62 11.14
N ARG A 187 -11.87 -3.17 11.52
CA ARG A 187 -11.05 -3.83 12.55
C ARG A 187 -11.79 -3.99 13.87
N ARG A 188 -12.59 -2.99 14.27
CA ARG A 188 -13.22 -2.93 15.59
C ARG A 188 -14.58 -3.61 15.64
N VAL A 189 -15.35 -3.50 14.57
CA VAL A 189 -16.77 -3.89 14.57
C VAL A 189 -17.10 -5.04 13.62
N GLY A 190 -16.22 -5.35 12.67
CA GLY A 190 -16.48 -6.37 11.66
C GLY A 190 -16.37 -7.78 12.25
N SER A 191 -17.36 -8.62 12.00
CA SER A 191 -17.26 -10.07 12.22
C SER A 191 -16.12 -10.67 11.40
N GLN A 192 -15.66 -11.86 11.80
CA GLN A 192 -14.58 -12.55 11.07
C GLN A 192 -14.92 -12.76 9.59
N GLY A 193 -16.19 -13.05 9.26
CA GLY A 193 -16.65 -13.20 7.88
C GLY A 193 -16.64 -11.88 7.08
N GLN A 194 -17.04 -10.78 7.71
CA GLN A 194 -16.99 -9.44 7.09
C GLN A 194 -15.55 -8.99 6.84
N GLN A 195 -14.65 -9.16 7.82
CA GLN A 195 -13.23 -8.83 7.67
C GLN A 195 -12.57 -9.59 6.52
N LYS A 196 -12.86 -10.90 6.40
CA LYS A 196 -12.37 -11.72 5.29
C LYS A 196 -12.96 -11.33 3.95
N SER A 197 -14.26 -11.00 3.90
CA SER A 197 -14.90 -10.52 2.67
C SER A 197 -14.29 -9.20 2.20
N PHE A 198 -14.04 -8.29 3.13
CA PHE A 198 -13.38 -7.02 2.85
C PHE A 198 -11.95 -7.22 2.35
N LEU A 199 -11.20 -8.15 2.96
CA LEU A 199 -9.87 -8.49 2.52
C LEU A 199 -9.85 -9.01 1.07
N VAL A 200 -10.75 -9.93 0.73
CA VAL A 200 -10.86 -10.44 -0.64
C VAL A 200 -11.28 -9.31 -1.59
N ALA A 201 -12.20 -8.44 -1.18
CA ALA A 201 -12.60 -7.27 -1.97
C ALA A 201 -11.42 -6.31 -2.23
N LEU A 202 -10.55 -6.08 -1.24
CA LEU A 202 -9.32 -5.29 -1.41
C LEU A 202 -8.41 -5.89 -2.48
N LYS A 203 -8.20 -7.21 -2.46
CA LYS A 203 -7.32 -7.90 -3.41
C LYS A 203 -7.91 -7.97 -4.82
N LEU A 204 -9.23 -8.13 -4.94
CA LEU A 204 -9.92 -8.06 -6.23
C LEU A 204 -9.88 -6.65 -6.82
N ALA A 205 -10.03 -5.62 -5.97
CA ALA A 205 -9.86 -4.23 -6.41
C ALA A 205 -8.41 -3.94 -6.82
N GLU A 206 -7.41 -4.49 -6.11
CA GLU A 206 -5.99 -4.42 -6.50
C GLU A 206 -5.79 -5.02 -7.90
N PHE A 207 -6.32 -6.23 -8.13
CA PHE A 207 -6.25 -6.88 -9.43
C PHE A 207 -6.85 -6.03 -10.54
N GLU A 208 -8.06 -5.50 -10.33
CA GLU A 208 -8.76 -4.67 -11.30
C GLU A 208 -8.00 -3.37 -11.58
N GLU A 209 -7.46 -2.72 -10.55
CA GLU A 209 -6.70 -1.48 -10.68
C GLU A 209 -5.44 -1.69 -11.51
N ILE A 210 -4.63 -2.71 -11.16
CA ILE A 210 -3.42 -3.04 -11.92
C ILE A 210 -3.78 -3.43 -13.36
N SER A 211 -4.84 -4.22 -13.55
CA SER A 211 -5.29 -4.60 -14.89
C SER A 211 -5.73 -3.42 -15.74
N THR A 212 -6.38 -2.43 -15.13
CA THR A 212 -6.88 -1.23 -15.82
C THR A 212 -5.72 -0.31 -16.18
N CYS A 213 -4.79 -0.06 -15.25
CA CYS A 213 -3.68 0.87 -15.48
C CYS A 213 -2.64 0.32 -16.45
N LEU A 214 -2.34 -0.97 -16.39
CA LEU A 214 -1.29 -1.60 -17.21
C LEU A 214 -1.83 -2.19 -18.51
N ASN A 215 -3.15 -2.29 -18.68
CA ASN A 215 -3.80 -3.02 -19.78
C ASN A 215 -3.26 -4.46 -19.94
N LEU A 216 -2.92 -5.09 -18.81
CA LEU A 216 -2.37 -6.43 -18.71
C LEU A 216 -3.09 -7.15 -17.57
N LYS A 217 -3.54 -8.39 -17.79
CA LYS A 217 -4.15 -9.18 -16.72
C LYS A 217 -3.07 -9.70 -15.77
N PRO A 218 -3.08 -9.34 -14.48
CA PRO A 218 -2.13 -9.91 -13.52
C PRO A 218 -2.28 -11.42 -13.40
N ILE A 219 -1.22 -12.07 -12.92
CA ILE A 219 -1.30 -13.44 -12.42
C ILE A 219 -1.94 -13.39 -11.03
N LEU A 220 -3.02 -14.15 -10.83
CA LEU A 220 -3.67 -14.28 -9.52
C LEU A 220 -3.15 -15.53 -8.82
N LEU A 221 -2.60 -15.36 -7.62
CA LEU A 221 -2.13 -16.42 -6.75
C LEU A 221 -3.04 -16.49 -5.52
N LEU A 222 -3.59 -17.67 -5.25
CA LEU A 222 -4.42 -17.96 -4.09
C LEU A 222 -3.68 -18.96 -3.18
N ASP A 223 -3.22 -18.50 -2.02
CA ASP A 223 -2.46 -19.33 -1.07
C ASP A 223 -3.30 -19.61 0.18
N ASP A 224 -3.68 -20.89 0.38
CA ASP A 224 -4.44 -21.41 1.53
C ASP A 224 -5.62 -20.54 2.00
N ILE A 225 -6.25 -19.85 1.05
CA ILE A 225 -7.40 -18.94 1.27
C ILE A 225 -8.69 -19.73 1.50
N PHE A 226 -8.79 -20.95 0.98
CA PHE A 226 -10.01 -21.77 1.05
C PHE A 226 -10.38 -22.17 2.48
N ASP A 227 -9.40 -22.44 3.35
CA ASP A 227 -9.68 -22.83 4.74
C ASP A 227 -10.25 -21.66 5.58
N LYS A 228 -10.16 -20.43 5.05
CA LYS A 228 -10.64 -19.23 5.71
C LYS A 228 -11.98 -18.74 5.16
N LEU A 229 -12.44 -19.18 3.99
CA LEU A 229 -13.70 -18.72 3.39
C LEU A 229 -14.78 -19.79 3.52
N ASP A 230 -16.04 -19.37 3.58
CA ASP A 230 -17.16 -20.32 3.46
C ASP A 230 -17.35 -20.74 1.99
N ASP A 231 -18.04 -21.86 1.79
CA ASP A 231 -18.27 -22.46 0.47
C ASP A 231 -18.91 -21.47 -0.52
N TYR A 232 -19.77 -20.58 -0.02
CA TYR A 232 -20.41 -19.56 -0.83
C TYR A 232 -19.39 -18.54 -1.36
N ARG A 233 -18.55 -17.98 -0.50
CA ARG A 233 -17.51 -17.01 -0.89
C ARG A 233 -16.47 -17.63 -1.82
N ILE A 234 -16.09 -18.89 -1.57
CA ILE A 234 -15.23 -19.65 -2.47
C ILE A 234 -15.87 -19.77 -3.85
N HIS A 235 -17.13 -20.19 -3.90
CA HIS A 235 -17.86 -20.32 -5.16
C HIS A 235 -17.95 -18.98 -5.89
N ARG A 236 -18.21 -17.86 -5.20
CA ARG A 236 -18.23 -16.53 -5.82
C ARG A 236 -16.87 -16.09 -6.36
N LEU A 237 -15.81 -16.32 -5.60
CA LEU A 237 -14.45 -16.05 -6.06
C LEU A 237 -14.14 -16.86 -7.32
N ILE A 238 -14.43 -18.17 -7.31
CA ILE A 238 -14.23 -19.05 -8.47
C ILE A 238 -15.08 -18.59 -9.66
N THR A 239 -16.33 -18.20 -9.46
CA THR A 239 -17.21 -17.73 -10.54
C THR A 239 -16.70 -16.42 -11.16
N LEU A 240 -16.22 -15.48 -10.34
CA LEU A 240 -15.56 -14.27 -10.84
C LEU A 240 -14.31 -14.63 -11.66
N VAL A 241 -13.55 -15.62 -11.18
CA VAL A 241 -12.34 -16.08 -11.87
C VAL A 241 -12.64 -16.81 -13.19
N ALA A 242 -13.66 -17.66 -13.19
CA ALA A 242 -14.09 -18.48 -14.31
C ALA A 242 -14.78 -17.67 -15.42
N ALA A 243 -15.29 -16.48 -15.13
CA ALA A 243 -15.91 -15.57 -16.11
C ALA A 243 -14.91 -15.02 -17.17
N GLY A 244 -13.64 -15.45 -17.16
CA GLY A 244 -12.62 -15.05 -18.14
C GLY A 244 -12.01 -13.67 -17.85
N SER A 245 -12.37 -13.05 -16.73
CA SER A 245 -11.84 -11.75 -16.29
C SER A 245 -10.35 -11.82 -15.92
N PHE A 246 -9.85 -13.00 -15.57
CA PHE A 246 -8.48 -13.23 -15.09
C PHE A 246 -7.61 -13.84 -16.19
N GLY A 247 -6.32 -13.51 -16.19
CA GLY A 247 -5.37 -14.02 -17.19
C GLY A 247 -4.93 -15.45 -16.85
N GLN A 248 -4.25 -15.60 -15.72
CA GLN A 248 -3.76 -16.88 -15.22
C GLN A 248 -4.00 -16.98 -13.72
N LEU A 249 -4.49 -18.12 -13.25
CA LEU A 249 -4.76 -18.42 -11.84
C LEU A 249 -3.89 -19.58 -11.37
N PHE A 250 -3.22 -19.40 -10.23
CA PHE A 250 -2.66 -20.51 -9.46
C PHE A 250 -3.33 -20.53 -8.09
N TYR A 251 -3.67 -21.73 -7.61
CA TYR A 251 -4.17 -21.90 -6.25
C TYR A 251 -3.45 -23.05 -5.55
N TYR A 252 -3.08 -22.82 -4.30
CA TYR A 252 -2.50 -23.82 -3.42
C TYR A 252 -3.54 -24.20 -2.37
N ARG A 253 -3.62 -25.49 -2.08
CA ARG A 253 -4.47 -26.03 -1.02
C ARG A 253 -3.69 -27.10 -0.28
N CYS A 254 -3.57 -26.94 1.03
CA CYS A 254 -3.20 -28.05 1.90
C CYS A 254 -4.42 -28.97 2.08
N ALA A 255 -4.49 -30.07 1.32
CA ALA A 255 -5.50 -31.10 1.55
C ALA A 255 -4.97 -32.12 2.57
N PRO A 256 -5.67 -32.40 3.69
CA PRO A 256 -5.50 -33.69 4.33
C PRO A 256 -5.99 -34.77 3.36
N ARG A 257 -5.23 -35.86 3.24
CA ARG A 257 -5.54 -37.02 2.40
C ARG A 257 -6.92 -37.60 2.69
#